data_AF-A0A7Y2YXI4-F1
#
_entry.id   AF-A0A7Y2YXI4-F1
#
_cell.length_a   1.000
_cell.length_b   1.000
_cell.length_c   1.000
_cell.angle_alpha   90.00
_cell.angle_beta   90.00
_cell.angle_gamma   90.00
#
_symmetry.space_group_name_H-M   'P 1'
#
loop_
_entity.id
_entity.type
_entity.pdbx_description
1 polymer ?
#
loop_
_entity_poly.entity_id
_entity_poly.type
_entity_poly.pdbx_seq_one_letter_code
_entity_poly.pdbx_strand_id
1 'polypeptide(L)'
;MNRIKWAATCVMLAASLSASCAQTEEQEVIEPPGTELEGMFRYMADAAIFRDCRNGKSYPVSMEGQYIELERAYLNSGIEPGAELMINVNGQLLERPAMEGNRNKIKLIVDKLNNIYPDKTCSPEVHAELFGTYWKLVELGGKAVITPDGMKEAHMILAANESRAHGNAGCNNF
;
A
#
# COMPACT_ATOMS: atom_id res chain seq x y z
N MET A 1 35.61 14.33 -8.37
CA MET A 1 36.49 15.33 -7.71
C MET A 1 35.65 16.18 -6.78
N ASN A 2 35.65 15.90 -5.49
CA ASN A 2 35.47 16.94 -4.46
C ASN A 2 36.04 16.41 -3.15
N ARG A 3 37.24 16.88 -2.80
CA ARG A 3 37.94 16.50 -1.56
C ARG A 3 37.62 17.54 -0.50
N ILE A 4 36.80 17.19 0.47
CA ILE A 4 36.59 18.02 1.66
C ILE A 4 37.72 17.71 2.64
N LYS A 5 38.68 18.63 2.76
CA LYS A 5 39.75 18.58 3.75
C LYS A 5 39.25 19.19 5.05
N TRP A 6 39.16 18.40 6.12
CA TRP A 6 39.01 18.93 7.48
C TRP A 6 40.38 18.90 8.17
N ALA A 7 40.87 20.09 8.54
CA ALA A 7 42.09 20.24 9.34
C ALA A 7 41.72 19.99 10.81
N ALA A 8 42.30 18.94 11.40
CA ALA A 8 42.23 18.68 12.82
C ALA A 8 43.18 19.64 13.55
N THR A 9 42.66 20.73 14.10
CA THR A 9 43.42 21.57 15.03
C THR A 9 43.45 20.88 16.39
N CYS A 10 44.56 20.22 16.68
CA CYS A 10 44.79 19.53 17.94
C CYS A 10 45.17 20.56 19.01
N VAL A 11 44.23 20.91 19.91
CA VAL A 11 44.56 21.68 21.12
C VAL A 11 45.28 20.74 22.09
N MET A 12 46.59 20.91 22.22
CA MET A 12 47.40 20.24 23.25
C MET A 12 47.27 21.03 24.56
N LEU A 13 46.42 20.55 25.46
CA LEU A 13 46.48 20.90 26.88
C LEU A 13 46.92 19.67 27.70
N ALA A 14 47.75 19.94 28.69
CA ALA A 14 48.60 18.99 29.40
C ALA A 14 47.87 17.97 30.29
N ALA A 15 48.58 16.84 30.50
CA ALA A 15 48.52 15.92 31.64
C ALA A 15 47.19 15.18 31.91
N SER A 16 46.98 14.08 31.18
CA SER A 16 46.60 12.75 31.73
C SER A 16 46.47 11.77 30.56
N LEU A 17 47.21 10.65 30.59
CA LEU A 17 47.12 9.61 29.58
C LEU A 17 45.78 8.86 29.73
N SER A 18 44.80 9.27 28.94
CA SER A 18 43.80 8.34 28.40
C SER A 18 43.50 8.78 26.98
N ALA A 19 44.15 8.12 26.01
CA ALA A 19 43.83 8.28 24.60
C ALA A 19 42.47 7.62 24.35
N SER A 20 41.40 8.40 24.49
CA SER A 20 40.07 7.98 24.06
C SER A 20 39.89 8.43 22.60
N CYS A 21 40.15 7.51 21.67
CA CYS A 21 39.70 7.67 20.29
C CYS A 21 38.17 7.63 20.30
N ALA A 22 37.53 8.77 20.12
CA ALA A 22 36.09 8.82 19.86
C ALA A 22 35.83 8.12 18.52
N GLN A 23 35.37 6.88 18.58
CA GLN A 23 34.81 6.18 17.43
C GLN A 23 33.47 6.85 17.11
N THR A 24 33.37 7.47 15.94
CA THR A 24 32.08 7.87 15.39
C THR A 24 31.44 6.60 14.84
N GLU A 25 30.52 6.02 15.62
CA GLU A 25 29.63 4.98 15.13
C GLU A 25 28.75 5.57 14.03
N GLU A 26 28.93 5.14 12.79
CA GLU A 26 27.93 5.31 11.74
C GLU A 26 26.67 4.59 12.20
N GLN A 27 25.71 5.36 12.72
CA GLN A 27 24.38 4.87 13.02
C GLN A 27 23.78 4.30 11.73
N GLU A 28 23.69 2.97 11.68
CA GLU A 28 22.82 2.26 10.76
C GLU A 28 21.43 2.88 10.91
N VAL A 29 20.96 3.57 9.87
CA VAL A 29 19.62 4.15 9.86
C VAL A 29 18.66 2.95 9.84
N ILE A 30 18.13 2.60 11.01
CA ILE A 30 17.09 1.59 11.16
C ILE A 30 15.83 2.19 10.52
N GLU A 31 15.65 1.97 9.22
CA GLU A 31 14.40 2.29 8.55
C GLU A 31 13.27 1.50 9.25
N PRO A 32 12.10 2.13 9.49
CA PRO A 32 11.01 1.48 10.22
C PRO A 32 10.64 0.16 9.53
N PRO A 33 10.23 -0.88 10.28
CA PRO A 33 9.89 -2.14 9.66
C PRO A 33 8.82 -1.95 8.60
N GLY A 34 9.02 -2.57 7.44
CA GLY A 34 8.06 -2.58 6.33
C GLY A 34 6.66 -2.98 6.81
N THR A 35 5.65 -2.26 6.33
CA THR A 35 4.25 -2.62 6.55
C THR A 35 3.74 -3.48 5.42
N GLU A 36 2.76 -4.33 5.71
CA GLU A 36 2.04 -5.07 4.69
C GLU A 36 1.15 -4.10 3.89
N LEU A 37 1.33 -4.11 2.57
CA LEU A 37 0.65 -3.26 1.61
C LEU A 37 0.05 -4.13 0.52
N GLU A 38 -1.22 -3.87 0.22
CA GLU A 38 -1.96 -4.53 -0.86
C GLU A 38 -2.39 -3.47 -1.88
N GLY A 39 -2.18 -3.77 -3.15
CA GLY A 39 -2.38 -2.77 -4.20
C GLY A 39 -2.21 -3.30 -5.60
N MET A 40 -2.55 -2.46 -6.57
CA MET A 40 -2.31 -2.72 -7.98
C MET A 40 -0.91 -2.27 -8.37
N PHE A 41 -0.11 -3.18 -8.90
CA PHE A 41 1.22 -2.90 -9.44
C PHE A 41 1.20 -2.94 -10.96
N ARG A 42 1.90 -1.99 -11.58
CA ARG A 42 2.07 -1.93 -13.03
C ARG A 42 3.47 -1.47 -13.35
N TYR A 43 4.10 -2.18 -14.28
CA TYR A 43 5.42 -1.86 -14.80
C TYR A 43 5.35 -1.59 -16.30
N MET A 44 5.81 -0.41 -16.72
CA MET A 44 5.89 0.03 -18.11
C MET A 44 7.02 1.04 -18.31
N ALA A 45 7.76 0.90 -19.41
CA ALA A 45 8.81 1.84 -19.83
C ALA A 45 9.82 2.16 -18.70
N ASP A 46 10.39 1.11 -18.10
CA ASP A 46 11.38 1.19 -17.01
C ASP A 46 10.90 1.93 -15.75
N ALA A 47 9.58 2.07 -15.58
CA ALA A 47 8.96 2.68 -14.43
C ALA A 47 7.85 1.77 -13.87
N ALA A 48 7.84 1.64 -12.55
CA ALA A 48 6.82 0.92 -11.82
C ALA A 48 5.96 1.87 -10.98
N ILE A 49 4.66 1.61 -10.98
CA ILE A 49 3.67 2.32 -10.18
C ILE A 49 2.93 1.31 -9.32
N PHE A 50 2.74 1.65 -8.06
CA PHE A 50 1.91 0.91 -7.12
C PHE A 50 0.73 1.78 -6.67
N ARG A 51 -0.49 1.29 -6.81
CA ARG A 51 -1.72 1.92 -6.36
C ARG A 51 -2.22 1.20 -5.12
N ASP A 52 -2.19 1.86 -3.98
CA ASP A 52 -2.64 1.30 -2.69
C ASP A 52 -4.16 1.08 -2.71
N CYS A 53 -4.63 -0.12 -2.41
CA CYS A 53 -6.06 -0.43 -2.41
C CYS A 53 -6.84 0.36 -1.35
N ARG A 54 -6.21 0.73 -0.23
CA ARG A 54 -6.89 1.37 0.92
C ARG A 54 -7.36 2.79 0.63
N ASN A 55 -6.60 3.52 -0.18
CA ASN A 55 -6.85 4.94 -0.43
C ASN A 55 -6.86 5.31 -1.92
N GLY A 56 -6.61 4.34 -2.80
CA GLY A 56 -6.55 4.52 -4.25
C GLY A 56 -5.39 5.39 -4.76
N LYS A 57 -4.46 5.82 -3.90
CA LYS A 57 -3.33 6.67 -4.28
C LYS A 57 -2.24 5.85 -4.96
N SER A 58 -1.64 6.45 -5.97
CA SER A 58 -0.53 5.85 -6.72
C SER A 58 0.82 6.42 -6.28
N TYR A 59 1.76 5.52 -6.05
CA TYR A 59 3.13 5.78 -5.62
C TYR A 59 4.11 5.17 -6.63
N PRO A 60 5.14 5.90 -7.08
CA PRO A 60 6.22 5.30 -7.84
C PRO A 60 6.94 4.25 -6.98
N VAL A 61 7.32 3.12 -7.56
CA VAL A 61 8.13 2.12 -6.85
C VAL A 61 9.61 2.48 -7.01
N SER A 62 10.39 2.38 -5.93
CA SER A 62 11.83 2.57 -5.99
C SER A 62 12.52 1.31 -6.49
N MET A 63 13.62 1.47 -7.23
CA MET A 63 14.46 0.37 -7.72
C MET A 63 15.41 -0.15 -6.63
N GLU A 64 14.96 -0.12 -5.37
CA GLU A 64 15.69 -0.49 -4.16
C GLU A 64 15.06 -1.74 -3.53
N GLY A 65 15.76 -2.38 -2.58
CA GLY A 65 15.26 -3.55 -1.87
C GLY A 65 15.03 -4.76 -2.79
N GLN A 66 13.87 -5.42 -2.66
CA GLN A 66 13.48 -6.58 -3.45
C GLN A 66 12.70 -6.23 -4.74
N TYR A 67 12.90 -5.02 -5.28
CA TYR A 67 12.25 -4.60 -6.53
C TYR A 67 12.46 -5.58 -7.70
N ILE A 68 13.66 -6.13 -7.87
CA ILE A 68 13.99 -7.07 -8.96
C ILE A 68 13.15 -8.37 -8.88
N GLU A 69 12.87 -8.86 -7.67
CA GLU A 69 12.03 -10.04 -7.48
C GLU A 69 10.58 -9.75 -7.86
N LEU A 70 10.07 -8.59 -7.46
CA LEU A 70 8.74 -8.11 -7.82
C LEU A 70 8.59 -7.92 -9.34
N GLU A 71 9.56 -7.28 -10.00
CA GLU A 71 9.53 -7.08 -11.46
C GLU A 71 9.50 -8.43 -12.20
N ARG A 72 10.36 -9.37 -11.79
CA ARG A 72 10.39 -10.71 -12.38
C ARG A 72 9.09 -11.47 -12.16
N ALA A 73 8.48 -11.37 -10.98
CA ALA A 73 7.18 -11.97 -10.69
C ALA A 73 6.06 -11.39 -11.57
N TYR A 74 6.07 -10.07 -11.79
CA TYR A 74 5.13 -9.40 -12.69
C TYR A 74 5.29 -9.88 -14.13
N LEU A 75 6.52 -9.91 -14.66
CA LEU A 75 6.78 -10.37 -16.04
C LEU A 75 6.41 -11.84 -16.26
N ASN A 76 6.49 -12.67 -15.22
CA ASN A 76 6.14 -14.09 -15.27
C ASN A 76 4.68 -14.39 -14.93
N SER A 77 3.86 -13.37 -14.62
CA SER A 77 2.47 -13.56 -14.19
C SER A 77 1.51 -13.96 -15.32
N GLY A 78 1.92 -13.79 -16.57
CA GLY A 78 1.11 -14.13 -17.75
C GLY A 78 0.07 -13.07 -18.14
N ILE A 79 0.04 -11.92 -17.47
CA ILE A 79 -0.82 -10.79 -17.82
C ILE A 79 -0.29 -10.02 -19.04
N GLU A 80 -1.13 -9.19 -19.64
CA GLU A 80 -0.72 -8.32 -20.75
C GLU A 80 0.35 -7.30 -20.31
N PRO A 81 1.38 -7.04 -21.13
CA PRO A 81 2.40 -6.05 -20.81
C PRO A 81 1.79 -4.68 -20.52
N GLY A 82 2.00 -4.22 -19.29
CA GLY A 82 1.50 -2.92 -18.83
C GLY A 82 0.10 -2.93 -18.24
N ALA A 83 -0.54 -4.09 -18.11
CA ALA A 83 -1.73 -4.28 -17.29
C ALA A 83 -1.41 -4.14 -15.79
N GLU A 84 -2.44 -3.92 -14.97
CA GLU A 84 -2.28 -3.88 -13.52
C GLU A 84 -2.41 -5.29 -12.92
N LEU A 85 -1.50 -5.65 -12.01
CA LEU A 85 -1.49 -6.89 -11.25
C LEU A 85 -1.71 -6.60 -9.78
N MET A 86 -2.67 -7.26 -9.15
CA MET A 86 -2.84 -7.13 -7.70
C MET A 86 -1.72 -7.90 -6.97
N ILE A 87 -1.04 -7.23 -6.04
CA ILE A 87 0.06 -7.80 -5.27
C ILE A 87 -0.12 -7.52 -3.78
N ASN A 88 0.50 -8.36 -2.97
CA ASN A 88 0.68 -8.14 -1.53
C ASN A 88 2.19 -8.15 -1.24
N VAL A 89 2.68 -7.09 -0.63
CA VAL A 89 4.11 -6.87 -0.34
C VAL A 89 4.30 -6.36 1.07
N ASN A 90 5.46 -6.64 1.66
CA ASN A 90 5.96 -5.84 2.76
C ASN A 90 6.86 -4.73 2.20
N GLY A 91 6.65 -3.50 2.65
CA GLY A 91 7.43 -2.36 2.19
C GLY A 91 7.10 -1.06 2.91
N GLN A 92 7.78 0.00 2.48
CA GLN A 92 7.72 1.30 3.11
C GLN A 92 7.42 2.41 2.09
N LEU A 93 6.60 3.38 2.49
CA LEU A 93 6.34 4.58 1.71
C LEU A 93 7.24 5.70 2.23
N LEU A 94 8.41 5.86 1.62
CA LEU A 94 9.42 6.84 2.05
C LEU A 94 9.62 7.95 1.03
N GLU A 95 9.98 9.13 1.50
CA GLU A 95 10.44 10.19 0.61
C GLU A 95 11.78 9.82 -0.02
N ARG A 96 11.83 9.89 -1.35
CA ARG A 96 13.04 9.70 -2.14
C ARG A 96 13.11 10.79 -3.22
N PRO A 97 14.31 11.15 -3.69
CA PRO A 97 14.46 12.00 -4.86
C PRO A 97 13.67 11.40 -6.03
N ALA A 98 12.93 12.24 -6.75
CA ALA A 98 12.34 11.80 -8.00
C ALA A 98 13.45 11.40 -8.98
N MET A 99 13.17 10.43 -9.86
CA MET A 99 14.09 10.10 -10.96
C MET A 99 14.30 11.30 -11.90
N GLU A 100 13.34 12.24 -11.94
CA GLU A 100 13.39 13.45 -12.73
C GLU A 100 13.00 14.68 -11.89
N GLY A 101 13.82 15.73 -11.98
CA GLY A 101 13.61 16.99 -11.27
C GLY A 101 14.22 17.03 -9.86
N ASN A 102 14.05 18.17 -9.18
CA ASN A 102 14.68 18.44 -7.88
C ASN A 102 13.68 18.38 -6.71
N ARG A 103 12.65 17.54 -6.82
CA ARG A 103 11.60 17.38 -5.78
C ARG A 103 11.58 15.95 -5.28
N ASN A 104 11.45 15.80 -3.98
CA ASN A 104 11.21 14.50 -3.36
C ASN A 104 9.76 14.05 -3.66
N LYS A 105 9.59 12.74 -3.83
CA LYS A 105 8.28 12.09 -3.94
C LYS A 105 8.27 10.91 -2.98
N ILE A 106 7.10 10.62 -2.42
CA ILE A 106 6.90 9.38 -1.68
C ILE A 106 6.97 8.23 -2.68
N LYS A 107 7.90 7.30 -2.47
CA LYS A 107 8.07 6.10 -3.28
C LYS A 107 7.86 4.87 -2.41
N LEU A 108 7.35 3.80 -3.02
CA LEU A 108 7.29 2.50 -2.38
C LEU A 108 8.66 1.82 -2.48
N ILE A 109 9.23 1.45 -1.34
CA ILE A 109 10.39 0.57 -1.26
C ILE A 109 9.88 -0.80 -0.87
N VAL A 110 10.21 -1.81 -1.67
CA VAL A 110 9.71 -3.18 -1.47
C VAL A 110 10.75 -3.94 -0.67
N ASP A 111 10.37 -4.38 0.52
CA ASP A 111 11.22 -5.22 1.37
C ASP A 111 11.04 -6.69 1.04
N LYS A 112 9.80 -7.11 0.72
CA LYS A 112 9.48 -8.50 0.36
C LYS A 112 8.21 -8.61 -0.46
N LEU A 113 8.22 -9.46 -1.49
CA LEU A 113 6.99 -9.92 -2.16
C LEU A 113 6.35 -11.07 -1.37
N ASN A 114 5.09 -10.91 -0.97
CA ASN A 114 4.36 -11.97 -0.25
C ASN A 114 3.50 -12.80 -1.21
N ASN A 115 2.71 -12.15 -2.08
CA ASN A 115 1.84 -12.86 -3.03
C ASN A 115 1.46 -12.02 -4.26
N ILE A 116 1.02 -12.70 -5.33
CA ILE A 116 0.46 -12.10 -6.55
C ILE A 116 -0.93 -12.68 -6.86
N TYR A 117 -1.82 -11.86 -7.40
CA TYR A 117 -3.20 -12.24 -7.71
C TYR A 117 -3.61 -11.75 -9.11
N PRO A 118 -3.50 -12.59 -10.15
CA PRO A 118 -3.85 -12.21 -11.53
C PRO A 118 -5.34 -11.91 -11.73
N ASP A 119 -6.21 -12.65 -11.04
CA ASP A 119 -7.67 -12.58 -11.21
C ASP A 119 -8.36 -11.65 -10.21
N LYS A 120 -7.59 -10.86 -9.45
CA LYS A 120 -8.14 -9.92 -8.47
C LYS A 120 -7.76 -8.50 -8.82
N THR A 121 -8.63 -7.59 -8.45
CA THR A 121 -8.41 -6.15 -8.50
C THR A 121 -8.72 -5.56 -7.13
N CYS A 122 -8.19 -4.36 -6.82
CA CYS A 122 -8.68 -3.64 -5.65
C CYS A 122 -10.21 -3.51 -5.76
N SER A 123 -10.93 -3.97 -4.74
CA SER A 123 -12.30 -3.52 -4.56
C SER A 123 -12.21 -2.06 -4.13
N PRO A 124 -12.92 -1.12 -4.78
CA PRO A 124 -13.03 0.22 -4.22
C PRO A 124 -13.56 0.08 -2.79
N GLU A 125 -12.93 0.75 -1.83
CA GLU A 125 -13.56 0.97 -0.53
C GLU A 125 -14.82 1.78 -0.79
N VAL A 126 -15.98 1.10 -0.85
CA VAL A 126 -17.26 1.76 -0.97
C VAL A 126 -17.58 2.35 0.39
N HIS A 127 -17.17 3.60 0.62
CA HIS A 127 -17.64 4.40 1.76
C HIS A 127 -19.07 4.87 1.49
N ALA A 128 -20.01 3.94 1.44
CA ALA A 128 -21.41 4.29 1.63
C ALA A 128 -21.65 4.44 3.14
N GLU A 129 -22.42 5.46 3.53
CA GLU A 129 -22.87 5.57 4.92
C GLU A 129 -23.57 4.27 5.31
N LEU A 130 -23.15 3.65 6.41
CA LEU A 130 -23.72 2.36 6.80
C LEU A 130 -25.17 2.53 7.27
N PHE A 131 -25.42 3.57 8.05
CA PHE A 131 -26.72 3.89 8.62
C PHE A 131 -27.52 4.85 7.76
N GLY A 132 -28.85 4.77 7.84
CA GLY A 132 -29.76 5.57 7.01
C GLY A 132 -29.75 5.15 5.53
N THR A 133 -28.98 4.13 5.19
CA THR A 133 -28.78 3.65 3.82
C THR A 133 -29.60 2.40 3.55
N TYR A 134 -30.14 2.34 2.35
CA TYR A 134 -30.91 1.21 1.84
C TYR A 134 -29.98 0.19 1.19
N TRP A 135 -29.91 -1.01 1.76
CA TRP A 135 -29.04 -2.10 1.29
C TRP A 135 -29.88 -3.22 0.70
N LYS A 136 -29.82 -3.39 -0.63
CA LYS A 136 -30.50 -4.47 -1.36
C LYS A 136 -29.62 -5.72 -1.43
N LEU A 137 -30.20 -6.89 -1.19
CA LEU A 137 -29.52 -8.17 -1.41
C LEU A 137 -29.41 -8.48 -2.91
N VAL A 138 -28.19 -8.63 -3.42
CA VAL A 138 -27.93 -8.92 -4.84
C VAL A 138 -27.44 -10.35 -5.07
N GLU A 139 -26.79 -10.97 -4.08
CA GLU A 139 -26.25 -12.33 -4.16
C GLU A 139 -26.26 -12.99 -2.79
N LEU A 140 -26.56 -14.30 -2.74
CA LEU A 140 -26.49 -15.11 -1.53
C LEU A 140 -25.89 -16.48 -1.85
N GLY A 141 -24.75 -16.80 -1.22
CA GLY A 141 -24.07 -18.09 -1.40
C GLY A 141 -23.66 -18.37 -2.86
N GLY A 142 -23.18 -17.36 -3.59
CA GLY A 142 -22.76 -17.52 -4.99
C GLY A 142 -23.90 -17.50 -6.01
N LYS A 143 -25.14 -17.24 -5.58
CA LYS A 143 -26.32 -17.19 -6.46
C LYS A 143 -26.94 -15.80 -6.46
N ALA A 144 -27.14 -15.24 -7.65
CA ALA A 144 -27.84 -13.97 -7.81
C ALA A 144 -29.26 -14.05 -7.22
N VAL A 145 -29.63 -13.01 -6.47
CA VAL A 145 -30.97 -12.87 -5.91
C VAL A 145 -31.79 -11.99 -6.85
N ILE A 146 -32.83 -12.58 -7.46
CA ILE A 146 -33.74 -11.88 -8.37
C ILE A 146 -35.06 -11.65 -7.64
N THR A 147 -35.51 -10.39 -7.62
CA THR A 147 -36.85 -10.03 -7.16
C THR A 147 -37.84 -10.23 -8.30
N PRO A 148 -38.81 -11.14 -8.20
CA PRO A 148 -39.82 -11.30 -9.25
C PRO A 148 -40.77 -10.10 -9.28
N ASP A 149 -41.40 -9.88 -10.43
CA ASP A 149 -42.34 -8.78 -10.62
C ASP A 149 -43.49 -8.83 -9.60
N GLY A 150 -43.78 -7.70 -8.98
CA GLY A 150 -44.81 -7.56 -7.95
C GLY A 150 -44.40 -7.96 -6.53
N MET A 151 -43.17 -8.45 -6.32
CA MET A 151 -42.64 -8.69 -4.97
C MET A 151 -41.72 -7.56 -4.50
N LYS A 152 -41.68 -7.36 -3.17
CA LYS A 152 -40.70 -6.48 -2.54
C LYS A 152 -39.35 -7.16 -2.53
N GLU A 153 -38.32 -6.38 -2.84
CA GLU A 153 -36.95 -6.87 -2.78
C GLU A 153 -36.49 -7.07 -1.34
N ALA A 154 -35.63 -8.07 -1.16
CA ALA A 154 -34.96 -8.29 0.10
C ALA A 154 -33.97 -7.14 0.34
N HIS A 155 -34.17 -6.42 1.43
CA HIS A 155 -33.38 -5.25 1.79
C HIS A 155 -33.24 -5.09 3.30
N MET A 156 -32.27 -4.27 3.69
CA MET A 156 -32.00 -3.89 5.07
C MET A 156 -31.69 -2.40 5.16
N ILE A 157 -32.15 -1.77 6.22
CA ILE A 157 -31.80 -0.42 6.62
C ILE A 157 -31.32 -0.48 8.07
N LEU A 158 -30.16 0.10 8.34
CA LEU A 158 -29.63 0.29 9.69
C LEU A 158 -30.02 1.70 10.15
N ALA A 159 -30.77 1.82 11.26
CA ALA A 159 -31.27 3.11 11.72
C ALA A 159 -30.12 4.02 12.19
N ALA A 160 -30.08 5.27 11.73
CA ALA A 160 -28.99 6.21 12.03
C ALA A 160 -28.87 6.61 13.50
N ASN A 161 -29.99 6.64 14.22
CA ASN A 161 -30.06 7.17 15.58
C ASN A 161 -30.42 6.11 16.63
N GLU A 162 -30.52 4.85 16.23
CA GLU A 162 -30.96 3.75 17.10
C GLU A 162 -30.18 2.48 16.76
N SER A 163 -29.89 1.63 17.74
CA SER A 163 -29.26 0.33 17.52
C SER A 163 -30.24 -0.71 16.98
N ARG A 164 -30.85 -0.42 15.83
CA ARG A 164 -31.91 -1.24 15.22
C ARG A 164 -31.70 -1.39 13.72
N ALA A 165 -31.92 -2.61 13.23
CA ALA A 165 -32.07 -2.91 11.81
C ALA A 165 -33.55 -3.14 11.50
N HIS A 166 -34.00 -2.73 10.32
CA HIS A 166 -35.31 -3.07 9.80
C HIS A 166 -35.24 -3.34 8.30
N GLY A 167 -36.16 -4.15 7.79
CA GLY A 167 -36.15 -4.46 6.36
C GLY A 167 -37.11 -5.57 5.95
N ASN A 168 -36.85 -6.13 4.78
CA ASN A 168 -37.60 -7.22 4.19
C ASN A 168 -36.64 -8.35 3.83
N ALA A 169 -36.94 -9.58 4.25
CA ALA A 169 -36.15 -10.77 3.97
C ALA A 169 -36.71 -11.60 2.78
N GLY A 170 -37.46 -10.97 1.89
CA GLY A 170 -38.21 -11.58 0.78
C GLY A 170 -39.65 -11.94 1.20
N CYS A 171 -39.81 -12.86 2.14
CA CYS A 171 -41.14 -13.32 2.57
C CYS A 171 -41.70 -12.55 3.79
N ASN A 172 -40.82 -12.13 4.69
CA ASN A 172 -41.18 -11.50 5.97
C ASN A 172 -40.46 -10.15 6.12
N ASN A 173 -41.02 -9.29 6.97
CA ASN A 173 -40.32 -8.09 7.44
C ASN A 173 -39.64 -8.35 8.78
N PHE A 174 -38.60 -7.58 9.09
CA PHE A 174 -37.91 -7.60 10.39
C PHE A 174 -37.63 -6.17 10.88
#